data_AF-A0A0D3I2M8-F1
#
_entry.id   AF-A0A0D3I2M8-F1
#
_cell.length_a   1.000
_cell.length_b   1.000
_cell.length_c   1.000
_cell.angle_alpha   90.00
_cell.angle_beta   90.00
_cell.angle_gamma   90.00
#
_symmetry.space_group_name_H-M   'P 1'
#
loop_
_entity.id
_entity.type
_entity.pdbx_description
1 polymer ?
#
loop_
_entity_poly.entity_id
_entity_poly.type
_entity_poly.pdbx_seq_one_letter_code
_entity_poly.pdbx_strand_id
1 'polypeptide(L)'
;MLVSYQEGEEVQATPGFETIKTLPSFTTITESVVVGMPLKLTVDLFDCPGVVVLVHDDATVIDADLATIRKLEEECKLFEVAPRKSKACKLR
;
A
#
# COMPACT_ATOMS: atom_id res chain seq x y z
N MET A 1 -9.23 2.97 2.06
CA MET A 1 -8.48 1.81 1.50
C MET A 1 -7.21 2.31 0.85
N LEU A 2 -6.18 1.48 0.88
CA LEU A 2 -4.92 1.73 0.22
C LEU A 2 -4.96 1.26 -1.25
N VAL A 3 -4.12 1.86 -2.09
CA VAL A 3 -4.00 1.56 -3.51
C VAL A 3 -2.54 1.30 -3.85
N SER A 4 -2.24 0.15 -4.47
CA SER A 4 -0.92 -0.12 -5.04
C SER A 4 -0.90 0.22 -6.53
N TYR A 5 -0.02 1.15 -6.90
CA TYR A 5 0.29 1.49 -8.30
C TYR A 5 1.52 0.72 -8.85
N GLN A 6 2.05 -0.23 -8.09
CA GLN A 6 3.16 -1.10 -8.50
C GLN A 6 2.78 -2.58 -8.39
N GLU A 7 3.49 -3.43 -9.15
CA GLU A 7 3.47 -4.87 -8.99
C GLU A 7 4.88 -5.41 -8.72
N GLY A 8 4.97 -6.58 -8.10
CA GLY A 8 6.23 -7.22 -7.75
C GLY A 8 6.09 -8.73 -7.65
N GLU A 9 7.21 -9.44 -7.85
CA GLU A 9 7.24 -10.90 -7.63
C GLU A 9 7.11 -11.24 -6.14
N GLU A 10 7.70 -10.40 -5.29
CA GLU A 10 7.78 -10.61 -3.84
C GLU A 10 7.92 -9.28 -3.11
N VAL A 11 7.14 -9.07 -2.05
CA VAL A 11 7.28 -7.94 -1.12
C VAL A 11 8.44 -8.21 -0.18
N GLN A 12 9.42 -7.32 -0.16
CA GLN A 12 10.61 -7.40 0.70
C GLN A 12 10.42 -6.62 1.99
N ALA A 13 9.70 -5.49 1.94
CA ALA A 13 9.38 -4.67 3.09
C ALA A 13 8.10 -3.85 2.86
N THR A 14 7.48 -3.41 3.97
CA THR A 14 6.25 -2.59 4.01
C THR A 14 6.49 -1.23 4.69
N PRO A 15 7.51 -0.45 4.29
CA PRO A 15 7.91 0.77 5.02
C PRO A 15 6.82 1.85 5.06
N GLY A 16 5.93 1.87 4.07
CA GLY A 16 4.79 2.79 4.10
C GLY A 16 3.78 2.46 5.19
N PHE A 17 3.59 1.19 5.56
CA PHE A 17 2.70 0.84 6.68
C PHE A 17 3.26 1.37 8.01
N GLU A 18 4.57 1.27 8.22
CA GLU A 18 5.22 1.83 9.39
C GLU A 18 5.10 3.36 9.41
N THR A 19 5.27 4.01 8.26
CA THR A 19 5.04 5.47 8.13
C THR A 19 3.59 5.85 8.50
N ILE A 20 2.60 5.11 7.98
CA ILE A 20 1.18 5.36 8.23
C ILE A 20 0.84 5.20 9.72
N LYS A 21 1.41 4.21 10.41
CA LYS A 21 1.20 3.98 11.84
C LYS A 21 1.66 5.15 12.72
N THR A 22 2.52 6.03 12.21
CA THR A 22 2.99 7.24 12.92
C THR A 22 2.15 8.49 12.70
N LEU A 23 1.15 8.44 11.80
CA LEU A 23 0.33 9.60 11.47
C LEU A 23 -0.58 9.99 12.65
N PRO A 24 -0.78 11.30 12.92
CA PRO A 24 -1.61 11.77 14.03
C PRO A 24 -3.05 11.24 14.04
N SER A 25 -3.66 11.07 12.87
CA SER A 25 -5.02 10.55 12.74
C SER A 25 -5.10 9.01 12.67
N PHE A 26 -3.97 8.29 12.73
CA PHE A 26 -3.97 6.83 12.61
C PHE A 26 -4.67 6.15 13.79
N THR A 27 -5.61 5.25 13.48
CA THR A 27 -6.25 4.39 14.49
C THR A 27 -5.88 2.93 14.31
N THR A 28 -6.09 2.38 13.10
CA THR A 28 -5.80 0.97 12.81
C THR A 28 -5.58 0.74 11.32
N ILE A 29 -4.87 -0.33 11.00
CA ILE A 29 -4.70 -0.85 9.63
C ILE A 29 -5.01 -2.35 9.62
N THR A 30 -5.83 -2.77 8.66
CA THR A 30 -5.95 -4.17 8.27
C THR A 30 -5.07 -4.38 7.05
N GLU A 31 -3.96 -5.10 7.24
CA GLU A 31 -2.98 -5.40 6.20
C GLU A 31 -3.41 -6.65 5.42
N SER A 32 -3.50 -6.54 4.09
CA SER A 32 -3.77 -7.68 3.18
C SER A 32 -2.50 -8.16 2.47
N VAL A 33 -1.40 -7.43 2.63
CA VAL A 33 -0.09 -7.68 2.01
C VAL A 33 0.95 -7.88 3.11
N VAL A 34 1.73 -8.94 3.01
CA VAL A 34 2.82 -9.25 3.93
C VAL A 34 4.11 -9.57 3.16
N VAL A 35 5.25 -9.43 3.84
CA VAL A 35 6.57 -9.78 3.29
C VAL A 35 6.58 -11.25 2.84
N GLY A 36 7.19 -11.50 1.68
CA GLY A 36 7.26 -12.82 1.04
C GLY A 36 6.10 -13.15 0.09
N MET A 37 5.06 -12.30 0.02
CA MET A 37 3.96 -12.48 -0.94
C MET A 37 4.16 -11.65 -2.22
N PRO A 38 3.59 -12.06 -3.36
CA PRO A 38 3.57 -11.23 -4.55
C PRO A 38 2.71 -9.98 -4.34
N LEU A 39 3.19 -8.84 -4.85
CA LEU A 39 2.41 -7.61 -4.87
C LEU A 39 1.70 -7.47 -6.22
N LYS A 40 0.42 -7.13 -6.17
CA LYS A 40 -0.40 -6.86 -7.35
C LYS A 40 -0.73 -5.38 -7.44
N LEU A 41 -1.02 -4.93 -8.65
CA LEU A 41 -1.72 -3.69 -8.89
C LEU A 41 -3.13 -3.78 -8.31
N THR A 42 -3.56 -2.73 -7.62
CA THR A 42 -4.94 -2.66 -7.12
C THR A 42 -5.88 -2.33 -8.28
N VAL A 43 -6.64 -3.32 -8.72
CA VAL A 43 -7.70 -3.16 -9.74
C VAL A 43 -9.10 -3.25 -9.16
N ASP A 44 -9.23 -3.91 -8.01
CA ASP A 44 -10.48 -4.09 -7.28
C ASP A 44 -10.26 -4.10 -5.75
N LEU A 45 -11.31 -4.44 -5.00
CA LEU A 45 -11.30 -4.48 -3.54
C LEU A 45 -10.41 -5.59 -2.95
N PHE A 46 -10.19 -6.69 -3.66
CA PHE A 46 -9.41 -7.83 -3.20
C PHE A 46 -7.91 -7.66 -3.44
N ASP A 47 -7.55 -6.87 -4.45
CA ASP A 47 -6.16 -6.50 -4.72
C ASP A 47 -5.72 -5.23 -3.98
N CYS A 48 -6.55 -4.70 -3.06
CA CYS A 48 -6.13 -3.57 -2.23
C CYS A 48 -5.13 -4.02 -1.15
N PRO A 49 -4.06 -3.26 -0.87
CA PRO A 49 -3.02 -3.72 0.04
C PRO A 49 -3.45 -3.71 1.51
N GLY A 50 -4.51 -2.98 1.82
CA GLY A 50 -5.08 -2.90 3.15
C GLY A 50 -6.09 -1.77 3.30
N VAL A 51 -6.69 -1.70 4.48
CA VAL A 51 -7.64 -0.66 4.87
C VAL A 51 -7.11 0.03 6.10
N VAL A 52 -6.95 1.35 6.01
CA VAL A 52 -6.55 2.23 7.12
C VAL A 52 -7.78 2.99 7.61
N VAL A 53 -7.95 3.07 8.92
CA VAL A 53 -8.95 3.90 9.58
C VAL A 53 -8.25 5.11 10.20
N LEU A 54 -8.70 6.30 9.80
CA LEU A 54 -8.23 7.58 10.31
C LEU A 54 -9.33 8.25 11.15
N VAL A 55 -8.98 8.74 12.33
CA VAL A 55 -9.89 9.44 13.25
C VAL A 55 -9.12 10.58 13.91
N HIS A 56 -9.67 11.79 13.84
CA HIS A 56 -9.14 12.95 14.53
C HIS A 56 -10.26 13.99 14.70
N ASP A 57 -10.20 14.82 15.75
CA ASP A 57 -11.23 15.85 16.01
C ASP A 57 -11.15 17.02 15.01
N ASP A 58 -9.93 17.31 14.52
CA ASP A 58 -9.66 18.31 13.49
C ASP A 58 -9.61 17.66 12.10
N ALA A 59 -10.53 18.08 11.22
CA ALA A 59 -10.61 17.60 9.85
C ALA A 59 -9.36 17.93 9.01
N THR A 60 -8.66 19.03 9.31
CA THR A 60 -7.47 19.43 8.55
C THR A 60 -6.30 18.47 8.75
N VAL A 61 -6.24 17.80 9.91
CA VAL A 61 -5.26 16.75 10.20
C VAL A 61 -5.57 15.49 9.39
N ILE A 62 -6.86 15.11 9.29
CA ILE A 62 -7.29 13.98 8.46
C ILE A 62 -6.93 14.23 6.99
N ASP A 63 -7.19 15.43 6.48
CA ASP A 63 -6.88 15.79 5.10
C ASP A 63 -5.36 15.75 4.81
N ALA A 64 -4.54 16.25 5.74
CA ALA A 64 -3.09 16.24 5.63
C ALA A 64 -2.50 14.81 5.67
N ASP A 65 -3.01 13.96 6.57
CA ASP A 65 -2.59 12.57 6.68
C ASP A 65 -3.04 11.74 5.48
N LEU A 66 -4.28 11.96 5.00
CA LEU A 66 -4.79 11.34 3.78
C LEU A 66 -3.92 11.74 2.57
N ALA A 67 -3.57 13.03 2.43
CA ALA A 67 -2.68 13.49 1.37
C ALA A 67 -1.29 12.82 1.45
N THR A 68 -0.77 12.64 2.67
CA THR A 68 0.50 11.92 2.89
C THR A 68 0.40 10.47 2.44
N ILE A 69 -0.69 9.77 2.78
CA ILE A 69 -0.95 8.38 2.33
C ILE A 69 -1.01 8.31 0.81
N ARG A 70 -1.78 9.20 0.16
CA ARG A 70 -1.91 9.22 -1.31
C ARG A 70 -0.57 9.47 -1.99
N LYS A 71 0.25 10.36 -1.45
CA LYS A 71 1.60 10.58 -1.95
C LYS A 71 2.49 9.34 -1.85
N LEU A 72 2.40 8.58 -0.75
CA LEU A 72 3.14 7.31 -0.62
C LEU A 72 2.71 6.27 -1.66
N GLU A 73 1.41 6.23 -2.00
CA GLU A 73 0.88 5.36 -3.04
C GLU A 73 1.41 5.75 -4.41
N GLU A 74 1.26 7.03 -4.79
CA GLU A 74 1.70 7.57 -6.08
C GLU A 74 3.21 7.41 -6.29
N GLU A 75 4.00 7.61 -5.23
CA GLU A 75 5.46 7.47 -5.26
C GLU A 75 5.92 6.01 -5.14
N CYS A 76 5.00 5.03 -5.06
CA CYS A 76 5.34 3.62 -4.94
C CYS A 76 6.23 3.33 -3.70
N LYS A 77 5.97 4.03 -2.60
CA LYS A 77 6.75 3.95 -1.34
C LYS A 77 6.05 3.13 -0.25
N LEU A 78 4.89 2.57 -0.54
CA LEU A 78 4.23 1.66 0.38
C LEU A 78 5.02 0.35 0.56
N PHE A 79 5.66 -0.13 -0.50
CA PHE A 79 6.30 -1.44 -0.55
C PHE A 79 7.66 -1.38 -1.23
N GLU A 80 8.63 -2.11 -0.69
CA GLU A 80 9.82 -2.52 -1.42
C GLU A 80 9.55 -3.89 -2.02
N VAL A 81 9.77 -4.04 -3.33
CA VAL A 81 9.44 -5.29 -4.05
C VAL A 81 10.55 -5.77 -4.94
N ALA A 82 10.69 -7.09 -5.06
CA ALA A 82 11.48 -7.71 -6.10
C ALA A 82 10.77 -7.54 -7.46
N PRO A 83 11.52 -7.18 -8.53
CA PRO A 83 10.95 -6.95 -9.84
C PRO A 83 10.36 -8.26 -10.41
N ARG A 84 9.16 -8.16 -11.00
CA ARG A 84 8.50 -9.29 -11.64
C ARG A 84 9.27 -9.75 -12.86
N LYS A 85 9.78 -10.98 -12.86
CA LYS A 85 10.33 -11.59 -14.09
C LYS A 85 9.19 -11.80 -15.08
N SER A 86 9.22 -11.13 -16.23
CA SER A 86 8.23 -11.34 -17.28
C SER A 86 8.30 -12.79 -17.76
N LYS A 87 7.26 -13.59 -17.51
CA LYS A 87 7.14 -14.91 -18.13
C LYS A 87 6.77 -14.69 -19.59
N ALA A 88 7.69 -14.99 -20.51
CA ALA A 88 7.37 -15.12 -21.93
C ALA A 88 6.20 -16.12 -22.07
N CYS A 89 5.07 -15.64 -22.60
CA CYS A 89 3.91 -16.48 -22.90
C CYS A 89 4.33 -17.52 -23.95
N LYS A 90 4.53 -18.78 -23.53
CA LYS A 90 4.62 -19.89 -24.47
C LYS A 90 3.18 -20.28 -24.81
N LEU A 91 2.71 -19.81 -25.96
CA LEU A 91 1.52 -20.34 -26.62
C LEU A 91 1.73 -21.85 -26.81
N ARG A 92 0.86 -22.67 -26.21
CA ARG A 92 0.78 -24.12 -26.44
C ARG A 92 -0.37 -24.40 -27.39
#